data_AF-A0A8T4U1F1-F1
#
_entry.id   AF-A0A8T4U1F1-F1
#
_cell.length_a   1.000
_cell.length_b   1.000
_cell.length_c   1.000
_cell.angle_alpha   90.00
_cell.angle_beta   90.00
_cell.angle_gamma   90.00
#
_symmetry.space_group_name_H-M   'P 1'
#
loop_
_entity.id
_entity.type
_entity.pdbx_description
1 polymer ?
#
loop_
_entity_poly.entity_id
_entity_poly.type
_entity_poly.pdbx_seq_one_letter_code
_entity_poly.pdbx_strand_id
1 'polypeptide(L)'
;NETNLILVNGVVVESGYAKVYDKYKDDTKRYSELKQLEAQAISNKLGVWSCEDLKKTCLFVSSKNSDKYHTPSCKFAKKILPSNLVCHTSEPSDKEFSGC
;
A
#
# COMPACT_ATOMS: atom_id res chain seq x y z
N ASN A 1 15.52 36.08 17.72
CA ASN A 1 14.36 35.22 17.42
C ASN A 1 14.49 34.67 16.03
N GLU A 2 15.14 33.52 15.88
CA GLU A 2 15.07 32.74 14.64
C GLU A 2 13.69 32.10 14.56
N THR A 3 12.91 32.48 13.55
CA THR A 3 11.75 31.72 13.13
C THR A 3 12.21 30.34 12.68
N ASN A 4 11.85 29.32 13.44
CA ASN A 4 12.05 27.93 13.06
C ASN A 4 11.19 27.63 11.83
N LEU A 5 11.77 27.78 10.64
CA LEU A 5 11.10 27.57 9.36
C LEU A 5 10.82 26.08 9.19
N ILE A 6 9.55 25.70 9.37
CA ILE A 6 9.10 24.33 9.16
C ILE A 6 9.21 23.98 7.67
N LEU A 7 9.98 22.94 7.36
CA LEU A 7 9.99 22.34 6.02
C LEU A 7 8.75 21.46 5.86
N VAL A 8 7.64 22.05 5.39
CA VAL A 8 6.35 21.36 5.23
C VAL A 8 6.47 20.06 4.44
N ASN A 9 7.26 20.06 3.36
CA ASN A 9 7.52 18.85 2.56
C ASN A 9 8.20 17.74 3.38
N GLY A 10 9.10 18.11 4.30
CA GLY A 10 9.74 17.16 5.20
C GLY A 10 8.72 16.51 6.13
N VAL A 11 7.85 17.32 6.75
CA VAL A 11 6.82 16.84 7.69
C VAL A 11 5.89 15.81 7.04
N VAL A 12 5.39 16.09 5.83
CA VAL A 12 4.46 15.17 5.15
C VAL A 12 5.14 13.89 4.65
N VAL A 13 6.44 13.94 4.31
CA VAL A 13 7.22 12.75 3.93
C VAL A 13 7.56 11.90 5.14
N GLU A 14 8.08 12.51 6.21
CA GLU A 14 8.42 11.84 7.47
C GLU A 14 7.21 11.15 8.11
N SER A 15 6.04 11.80 8.05
CA SER A 15 4.78 11.24 8.55
C SER A 15 4.19 10.16 7.64
N GLY A 16 4.79 9.88 6.48
CA GLY A 16 4.33 8.87 5.52
C GLY A 16 3.10 9.27 4.71
N TYR A 17 2.72 10.55 4.66
CA TYR A 17 1.61 11.02 3.83
C TYR A 17 1.99 11.27 2.37
N ALA A 18 3.29 11.41 2.08
CA ALA A 18 3.81 11.65 0.74
C ALA A 18 5.02 10.76 0.41
N LYS A 19 5.23 10.52 -0.88
CA LYS A 19 6.43 9.88 -1.42
C LYS A 19 7.30 10.93 -2.10
N VAL A 20 8.61 10.72 -2.05
CA VAL A 20 9.56 11.55 -2.80
C VAL A 20 9.52 11.12 -4.25
N TYR A 21 9.40 12.10 -5.16
CA TYR A 21 9.32 11.82 -6.59
C TYR A 21 10.70 11.78 -7.22
N ASP A 22 11.21 10.57 -7.46
CA ASP A 22 12.59 10.33 -7.92
C ASP A 22 12.91 10.91 -9.32
N LYS A 23 11.89 11.28 -10.11
CA LYS A 23 12.08 11.82 -11.48
C LYS A 23 12.97 13.07 -11.52
N TYR A 24 12.92 13.91 -10.49
CA TYR A 24 13.66 15.18 -10.41
C TYR A 24 14.73 15.16 -9.33
N LYS A 25 15.35 14.00 -9.09
CA LYS A 25 16.35 13.82 -8.03
C LYS A 25 17.50 14.83 -8.07
N ASP A 26 17.94 15.21 -9.28
CA ASP A 26 19.12 16.05 -9.49
C ASP A 26 18.77 17.55 -9.36
N ASP A 27 17.50 17.92 -9.61
CA ASP A 27 17.01 19.30 -9.52
C ASP A 27 16.42 19.64 -8.13
N THR A 28 16.00 18.63 -7.39
CA THR A 28 15.31 18.81 -6.11
C THR A 28 16.32 19.19 -5.02
N LYS A 29 16.34 20.49 -4.65
CA LYS A 29 17.28 21.10 -3.69
C LYS A 29 17.54 20.32 -2.39
N ARG A 30 16.54 19.61 -1.86
CA ARG A 30 16.60 18.84 -0.60
C ARG A 30 16.31 17.36 -0.80
N TYR A 31 16.59 16.83 -1.99
CA TYR A 31 16.26 15.44 -2.34
C TYR A 31 16.80 14.43 -1.31
N SER A 32 18.10 14.50 -0.99
CA SER A 32 18.73 13.57 -0.06
C SER A 32 18.13 13.60 1.34
N GLU A 33 17.81 14.79 1.86
CA GLU A 33 17.15 14.97 3.16
C GLU A 33 15.74 14.37 3.13
N LEU A 34 14.96 14.65 2.07
CA LEU A 34 13.62 14.07 1.91
C LEU A 34 13.66 12.54 1.78
N LYS A 35 14.65 11.96 1.08
CA LYS A 35 14.80 10.50 0.99
C LYS A 35 15.17 9.86 2.33
N GLN A 36 15.92 10.54 3.19
CA GLN A 36 16.19 10.06 4.55
C GLN A 36 14.90 10.02 5.39
N LEU A 37 14.09 11.08 5.33
CA LEU A 37 12.79 11.13 5.99
C LEU A 37 11.83 10.04 5.44
N GLU A 38 11.83 9.83 4.12
CA GLU A 38 11.03 8.77 3.50
C GLU A 38 11.49 7.38 3.95
N ALA A 39 12.80 7.14 4.05
CA ALA A 39 13.35 5.88 4.54
C ALA A 39 12.91 5.59 5.99
N GLN A 40 12.83 6.62 6.84
CA GLN A 40 12.29 6.49 8.20
C GLN A 40 10.79 6.14 8.16
N ALA A 41 10.00 6.83 7.34
CA ALA A 41 8.57 6.54 7.18
C ALA A 41 8.32 5.10 6.66
N ILE A 42 9.15 4.61 5.74
CA ILE A 42 9.13 3.23 5.24
C ILE A 42 9.46 2.25 6.37
N SER A 43 10.56 2.47 7.10
CA SER A 43 10.99 1.57 8.18
C SER A 43 9.95 1.48 9.31
N ASN A 44 9.27 2.59 9.58
CA ASN A 44 8.23 2.69 10.60
C ASN A 44 6.84 2.30 10.07
N LYS A 45 6.73 1.92 8.79
CA LYS A 45 5.46 1.58 8.13
C LYS A 45 4.38 2.64 8.31
N LEU A 46 4.71 3.92 8.10
CA LEU A 46 3.78 5.04 8.29
C LEU A 46 2.97 5.34 7.03
N GLY A 47 1.71 5.75 7.20
CA GLY A 47 0.85 6.28 6.14
C GLY A 47 0.79 5.39 4.90
N VAL A 48 1.21 5.90 3.74
CA VAL A 48 1.21 5.16 2.46
C VAL A 48 2.14 3.94 2.45
N TRP A 49 3.02 3.81 3.44
CA TRP A 49 3.92 2.67 3.63
C TRP A 49 3.37 1.61 4.59
N SER A 50 2.23 1.89 5.23
CA SER A 50 1.55 0.96 6.15
C SER A 50 0.71 -0.10 5.45
N CYS A 51 0.48 0.04 4.13
CA CYS A 51 -0.41 -0.83 3.37
C CYS A 51 0.14 -2.26 3.33
N GLU A 52 -0.47 -3.16 4.12
CA GLU A 52 -0.22 -4.59 4.04
C GLU A 52 -1.01 -5.20 2.89
N ASP A 53 -0.33 -6.01 2.07
CA ASP A 53 -1.04 -6.82 1.08
C ASP A 53 -1.73 -7.99 1.79
N LEU A 54 -3.01 -7.76 2.11
CA LEU A 54 -3.89 -8.73 2.77
C LEU A 54 -4.05 -10.04 2.00
N LYS A 55 -3.62 -10.10 0.72
CA LYS A 55 -3.78 -11.26 -0.15
C LYS A 55 -2.50 -12.07 -0.32
N LYS A 56 -1.36 -11.57 0.22
CA LYS A 56 -0.02 -12.13 -0.03
C LYS A 56 0.13 -13.61 0.32
N THR A 57 -0.59 -14.08 1.33
CA THR A 57 -0.52 -15.47 1.82
C THR A 57 -1.70 -16.33 1.38
N CYS A 58 -2.65 -15.76 0.65
CA CYS A 58 -3.85 -16.47 0.22
C CYS A 58 -3.54 -17.27 -1.05
N LEU A 59 -4.01 -18.51 -1.12
CA LEU A 59 -3.98 -19.27 -2.38
C LEU A 59 -5.09 -18.76 -3.31
N PHE A 60 -6.27 -18.51 -2.74
CA PHE A 60 -7.40 -17.89 -3.40
C PHE A 60 -8.03 -16.82 -2.52
N VAL A 61 -8.77 -15.90 -3.13
CA VAL A 61 -9.53 -14.88 -2.43
C VAL A 61 -10.94 -14.77 -2.97
N SER A 62 -11.87 -14.42 -2.11
CA SER A 62 -13.26 -14.14 -2.50
C SER A 62 -13.80 -12.96 -1.73
N SER A 63 -14.99 -12.50 -2.11
CA SER A 63 -15.74 -11.51 -1.35
C SER A 63 -16.85 -12.19 -0.55
N LYS A 64 -17.12 -11.71 0.67
CA LYS A 64 -18.33 -12.09 1.45
C LYS A 64 -19.62 -11.88 0.65
N ASN A 65 -19.62 -10.94 -0.29
CA ASN A 65 -20.78 -10.54 -1.07
C ASN A 65 -20.78 -11.11 -2.50
N SER A 66 -19.97 -12.14 -2.76
CA SER A 66 -19.81 -12.75 -4.08
C SER A 66 -19.85 -14.27 -3.96
N ASP A 67 -20.48 -14.91 -4.94
CA ASP A 67 -20.44 -16.35 -5.19
C ASP A 67 -19.14 -16.78 -5.89
N LYS A 68 -18.29 -15.83 -6.29
CA LYS A 68 -17.02 -16.11 -7.00
C LYS A 68 -15.77 -16.01 -6.13
N TYR A 69 -14.78 -16.83 -6.46
CA TYR A 69 -13.40 -16.71 -5.99
C TYR A 69 -12.41 -16.52 -7.14
N HIS A 70 -11.22 -16.02 -6.78
CA HIS A 70 -10.19 -15.55 -7.69
C HIS A 70 -8.80 -15.94 -7.17
N THR A 71 -7.80 -15.96 -8.04
CA THR A 71 -6.41 -15.84 -7.57
C THR A 71 -6.13 -14.44 -6.99
N PRO A 72 -5.17 -14.29 -6.05
CA PRO A 72 -4.81 -13.00 -5.46
C PRO A 72 -4.44 -11.90 -6.46
N SER A 73 -3.86 -12.27 -7.61
CA SER A 73 -3.40 -11.35 -8.64
C SER A 73 -4.51 -10.86 -9.58
N CYS A 74 -5.70 -11.48 -9.53
CA CYS A 74 -6.78 -11.16 -10.43
C CYS A 74 -7.26 -9.71 -10.32
N LYS A 75 -7.65 -9.10 -11.45
CA LYS A 75 -8.20 -7.73 -11.50
C LYS A 75 -9.42 -7.54 -10.60
N PHE A 76 -10.25 -8.57 -10.44
CA PHE A 76 -11.44 -8.54 -9.59
C PHE A 76 -11.06 -8.66 -8.11
N ALA A 77 -10.10 -9.55 -7.78
CA ALA A 77 -9.53 -9.66 -6.44
C ALA A 77 -8.97 -8.30 -5.95
N LYS A 78 -8.28 -7.54 -6.80
CA LYS A 78 -7.75 -6.22 -6.47
C LYS A 78 -8.81 -5.21 -6.04
N LYS A 79 -10.07 -5.37 -6.47
CA LYS A 79 -11.19 -4.47 -6.16
C LYS A 79 -11.99 -4.90 -4.93
N ILE A 80 -11.69 -6.05 -4.33
CA ILE A 80 -12.37 -6.51 -3.11
C ILE A 80 -11.96 -5.59 -1.96
N LEU A 81 -12.96 -4.96 -1.33
CA LEU A 81 -12.76 -4.17 -0.13
C LEU A 81 -12.16 -5.03 0.99
N PRO A 82 -11.18 -4.54 1.77
CA PRO A 82 -10.60 -5.27 2.90
C PRO A 82 -11.65 -5.90 3.84
N SER A 83 -12.71 -5.16 4.17
CA SER A 83 -13.80 -5.61 5.06
C SER A 83 -14.58 -6.82 4.53
N ASN A 84 -14.58 -7.02 3.20
CA ASN A 84 -15.28 -8.08 2.51
C ASN A 84 -14.33 -9.18 2.02
N LEU A 85 -13.02 -9.04 2.18
CA LEU A 85 -12.03 -10.00 1.72
C LEU A 85 -12.11 -11.28 2.55
N VAL A 86 -12.15 -12.43 1.87
CA VAL A 86 -12.01 -13.75 2.47
C VAL A 86 -10.81 -14.43 1.84
N CYS A 87 -9.86 -14.84 2.69
CA CYS A 87 -8.64 -15.53 2.31
C CYS A 87 -8.86 -17.04 2.38
N HIS A 88 -8.44 -17.77 1.35
CA HIS A 88 -8.56 -19.22 1.28
C HIS A 88 -7.19 -19.86 1.07
N THR A 89 -6.91 -20.93 1.81
CA THR A 89 -5.67 -21.73 1.70
C THR A 89 -5.82 -22.92 0.76
N SER A 90 -7.04 -23.19 0.30
CA SER A 90 -7.41 -24.23 -0.66
C SER A 90 -8.55 -23.74 -1.55
N GLU A 91 -8.90 -24.52 -2.56
CA GLU A 91 -10.06 -24.25 -3.41
C GLU A 91 -11.36 -24.24 -2.58
N PRO A 92 -12.17 -23.17 -2.60
CA PRO A 92 -13.44 -23.11 -1.88
C PRO A 92 -14.51 -23.97 -2.56
N SER A 93 -15.23 -24.78 -1.79
CA SER A 93 -16.29 -25.65 -2.33
C SER A 93 -17.64 -24.95 -2.52
N ASP A 94 -17.82 -23.77 -1.93
CA ASP A 94 -19.06 -22.99 -1.91
C ASP A 94 -19.09 -21.84 -2.94
N LYS A 95 -18.05 -21.73 -3.78
CA LYS A 95 -17.86 -20.61 -4.71
C LYS A 95 -17.40 -21.07 -6.09
N GLU A 96 -17.79 -20.32 -7.10
CA GLU A 96 -17.39 -20.55 -8.50
C GLU A 96 -16.05 -19.88 -8.82
N PHE A 97 -15.18 -20.59 -9.55
CA PHE A 97 -13.93 -19.99 -10.02
C PHE A 97 -14.20 -18.95 -11.10
N SER A 98 -13.62 -17.78 -10.94
CA SER A 98 -13.80 -16.68 -11.90
C SER A 98 -12.97 -16.79 -13.19
N GLY A 99 -12.07 -17.77 -13.31
CA GLY A 99 -11.23 -17.95 -14.50
C GLY A 99 -9.99 -17.05 -14.55
N CYS A 100 -9.62 -16.48 -13.40
CA CYS A 100 -8.39 -15.73 -13.16
C CYS A 100 -7.81 -16.17 -11.81
#